data_AF-A0A931ASA9-F1
#
_entry.id   AF-A0A931ASA9-F1
#
_cell.length_a   1.000
_cell.length_b   1.000
_cell.length_c   1.000
_cell.angle_alpha   90.00
_cell.angle_beta   90.00
_cell.angle_gamma   90.00
#
_symmetry.space_group_name_H-M   'P 1'
#
loop_
_entity.id
_entity.type
_entity.pdbx_description
1 polymer ?
#
loop_
_entity_poly.entity_id
_entity_poly.type
_entity_poly.pdbx_seq_one_letter_code
_entity_poly.pdbx_strand_id
1 'polypeptide(L)'
;MANQKEKEILDRMAQLGFNKYEAKTYITLLEESGISAYEISKQSGVPQSKIYETVKGLVEEGIIIAQGSNPVHYSPLPLKEFISRYRKKLEENLSTLEDELTDIGQQPDIDYMWHFQGEQSCLDKAKEIIQDAEKSLLMEIWEEELEGIKDELIKAEARNVSITTVFYGESTELPGEVFYHRLEGLSKSATEEGRWLTVIADKQNCFFGSFGSEETEAIWTQNKAFMLMAKSFISHDIYISEINKELGEELDKKFGPNLSKLRRNF
;
A
#
# COMPACT_ATOMS: atom_id res chain seq x y z
N MET A 1 -3.82 -26.80 -21.58
CA MET A 1 -3.09 -26.23 -20.42
C MET A 1 -1.86 -25.44 -20.87
N ALA A 2 -0.99 -25.94 -21.75
CA ALA A 2 0.19 -25.20 -22.25
C ALA A 2 -0.15 -23.82 -22.87
N ASN A 3 -1.17 -23.74 -23.74
CA ASN A 3 -1.62 -22.48 -24.36
C ASN A 3 -2.14 -21.43 -23.37
N GLN A 4 -2.67 -21.84 -22.22
CA GLN A 4 -3.19 -20.91 -21.21
C GLN A 4 -2.04 -20.23 -20.46
N LYS A 5 -1.04 -21.02 -20.08
CA LYS A 5 0.16 -20.52 -19.40
C LYS A 5 0.98 -19.58 -20.28
N GLU A 6 1.13 -19.89 -21.57
CA GLU A 6 1.80 -19.00 -22.53
C GLU A 6 1.06 -17.66 -22.65
N LYS A 7 -0.27 -17.69 -22.73
CA LYS A 7 -1.09 -16.46 -22.79
C LYS A 7 -0.89 -15.59 -21.55
N GLU A 8 -0.93 -16.17 -20.36
CA GLU A 8 -0.69 -15.45 -19.10
C GLU A 8 0.71 -14.83 -19.02
N ILE A 9 1.74 -15.51 -19.56
CA ILE A 9 3.09 -14.98 -19.64
C ILE A 9 3.14 -13.77 -20.58
N LEU A 10 2.53 -13.86 -21.76
CA LEU A 10 2.47 -12.76 -22.72
C LEU A 10 1.73 -11.55 -22.14
N ASP A 11 0.62 -11.76 -21.42
CA ASP A 11 -0.14 -10.69 -20.77
C ASP A 11 0.71 -9.98 -19.70
N ARG A 12 1.48 -10.72 -18.90
CA ARG A 12 2.42 -10.14 -17.92
C ARG A 12 3.56 -9.39 -18.58
N MET A 13 4.13 -9.90 -19.68
CA MET A 13 5.18 -9.20 -20.41
C MET A 13 4.64 -7.90 -21.04
N ALA A 14 3.39 -7.88 -21.51
CA ALA A 14 2.76 -6.68 -22.02
C ALA A 14 2.59 -5.59 -20.94
N GLN A 15 2.28 -5.97 -19.70
CA GLN A 15 2.26 -5.05 -18.56
C GLN A 15 3.65 -4.47 -18.23
N LEU A 16 4.73 -5.17 -18.61
CA LEU A 16 6.11 -4.69 -18.52
C LEU A 16 6.54 -3.90 -19.78
N GLY A 17 5.60 -3.53 -20.65
CA GLY A 17 5.87 -2.72 -21.84
C GLY A 17 6.43 -3.48 -23.04
N PHE A 18 6.53 -4.81 -22.99
CA PHE A 18 6.94 -5.60 -24.16
C PHE A 18 5.81 -5.66 -25.17
N ASN A 19 6.14 -5.50 -26.46
CA ASN A 19 5.19 -5.85 -27.50
C ASN A 19 5.14 -7.38 -27.70
N LYS A 20 4.10 -7.84 -28.42
CA LYS A 20 3.85 -9.27 -28.63
C LYS A 20 5.01 -9.99 -29.35
N TYR A 21 5.72 -9.31 -30.26
CA TYR A 21 6.83 -9.91 -31.01
C TYR A 21 8.08 -10.03 -30.15
N GLU A 22 8.37 -9.01 -29.33
CA GLU A 22 9.46 -9.03 -28.37
C GLU A 22 9.29 -10.15 -27.34
N ALA A 23 8.10 -10.26 -26.76
CA ALA A 23 7.79 -11.29 -25.78
C ALA A 23 7.97 -12.71 -26.37
N LYS A 24 7.41 -12.96 -27.56
CA LYS A 24 7.58 -14.23 -28.27
C LYS A 24 9.03 -14.55 -28.62
N THR A 25 9.77 -13.54 -29.07
CA THR A 25 11.20 -13.67 -29.40
C THR A 25 12.01 -14.07 -28.18
N TYR A 26 11.78 -13.39 -27.05
CA TYR A 26 12.49 -13.68 -25.80
C TYR A 26 12.15 -15.08 -25.24
N ILE A 27 10.87 -15.48 -25.27
CA ILE A 27 10.44 -16.83 -24.86
C ILE A 27 11.12 -17.90 -25.71
N THR A 28 11.14 -17.71 -27.04
CA THR A 28 11.79 -18.64 -27.97
C THR A 28 13.29 -18.77 -27.66
N LEU A 29 13.95 -17.66 -27.35
CA LEU A 29 15.37 -17.66 -26.99
C LEU A 29 15.66 -18.34 -25.63
N LEU A 30 14.71 -18.32 -24.70
CA LEU A 30 14.80 -19.09 -23.44
C LEU A 30 14.65 -20.60 -23.66
N GLU A 31 13.88 -21.00 -24.68
CA GLU A 31 13.73 -22.41 -25.08
C GLU A 31 14.96 -22.90 -25.86
N GLU A 32 15.47 -22.07 -26.77
CA GLU A 32 16.65 -22.38 -27.58
C GLU A 32 17.56 -21.15 -27.72
N SER A 33 18.71 -21.21 -27.07
CA SER A 33 19.69 -20.11 -27.05
C SER A 33 20.73 -20.27 -28.16
N GLY A 34 21.23 -19.15 -28.67
CA GLY A 34 22.33 -19.14 -29.65
C GLY A 34 21.87 -19.42 -31.07
N ILE A 35 20.67 -18.98 -31.43
CA ILE A 35 20.05 -19.19 -32.76
C ILE A 35 19.98 -17.90 -33.57
N SER A 36 19.89 -18.02 -34.89
CA SER A 36 19.82 -16.89 -35.82
C SER A 36 18.42 -16.26 -35.84
N ALA A 37 18.33 -15.00 -36.30
CA ALA A 37 17.04 -14.31 -36.47
C ALA A 37 16.05 -15.09 -37.37
N TYR A 38 16.56 -15.83 -38.36
CA TYR A 38 15.73 -16.66 -39.22
C TYR A 38 15.11 -17.83 -38.45
N GLU A 39 15.89 -18.52 -37.61
CA GLU A 39 15.43 -19.62 -36.78
C GLU A 39 14.42 -19.14 -35.72
N ILE A 40 14.70 -18.00 -35.08
CA ILE A 40 13.77 -17.38 -34.13
C ILE A 40 12.43 -17.09 -34.81
N SER A 41 12.42 -16.50 -36.00
CA SER A 41 11.17 -16.22 -36.74
C SER A 41 10.36 -17.48 -37.00
N LYS A 42 11.05 -18.57 -37.39
CA LYS A 42 10.40 -19.86 -37.69
C LYS A 42 9.79 -20.50 -36.45
N GLN A 43 10.44 -20.42 -35.30
CA GLN A 43 9.99 -21.04 -34.04
C GLN A 43 8.94 -20.18 -33.32
N SER A 44 9.17 -18.87 -33.21
CA SER A 44 8.30 -17.93 -32.48
C SER A 44 6.97 -17.59 -33.18
N GLY A 45 6.92 -17.81 -34.50
CA GLY A 45 5.84 -17.34 -35.37
C GLY A 45 5.85 -15.83 -35.60
N VAL A 46 6.92 -15.12 -35.22
CA VAL A 46 7.13 -13.71 -35.56
C VAL A 46 7.49 -13.61 -37.05
N PRO A 47 6.81 -12.76 -37.84
CA PRO A 47 7.13 -12.61 -39.26
C PRO A 47 8.58 -12.21 -39.53
N GLN A 48 9.20 -12.75 -40.58
CA GLN A 48 10.58 -12.41 -40.97
C GLN A 48 10.78 -10.91 -41.26
N SER A 49 9.74 -10.23 -41.73
CA SER A 49 9.76 -8.78 -41.95
C SER A 49 9.88 -7.98 -40.65
N LYS A 50 9.64 -8.60 -39.49
CA LYS A 50 9.69 -7.97 -38.16
C LYS A 50 10.79 -8.49 -37.27
N ILE A 51 11.26 -9.72 -37.47
CA ILE A 51 12.20 -10.33 -36.53
C ILE A 51 13.52 -9.56 -36.40
N TYR A 52 14.06 -9.01 -37.49
CA TYR A 52 15.30 -8.25 -37.46
C TYR A 52 15.17 -6.92 -36.68
N GLU A 53 14.02 -6.26 -36.81
CA GLU A 53 13.68 -5.06 -36.03
C GLU A 53 13.53 -5.42 -34.54
N THR A 54 12.83 -6.52 -34.25
CA THR A 54 12.60 -7.01 -32.88
C THR A 54 13.89 -7.40 -32.17
N VAL A 55 14.76 -8.23 -32.77
CA VAL A 55 16.03 -8.61 -32.13
C VAL A 55 16.95 -7.42 -31.96
N LYS A 56 16.92 -6.45 -32.87
CA LYS A 56 17.69 -5.21 -32.73
C LYS A 56 17.24 -4.40 -31.52
N GLY A 57 15.93 -4.15 -31.37
CA GLY A 57 15.39 -3.44 -30.20
C GLY A 57 15.69 -4.15 -28.88
N LEU A 58 15.57 -5.48 -28.84
CA LEU A 58 15.91 -6.27 -27.66
C LEU A 58 17.40 -6.26 -27.31
N VAL A 59 18.29 -6.13 -28.30
CA VAL A 59 19.73 -5.95 -28.07
C VAL A 59 20.02 -4.53 -27.55
N GLU A 60 19.39 -3.51 -28.10
CA GLU A 60 19.54 -2.11 -27.66
C GLU A 60 19.06 -1.92 -26.21
N GLU A 61 17.97 -2.57 -25.83
CA GLU A 61 17.49 -2.62 -24.44
C GLU A 61 18.32 -3.53 -23.54
N GLY A 62 19.29 -4.27 -24.09
CA GLY A 62 20.14 -5.18 -23.33
C GLY A 62 19.38 -6.34 -22.71
N ILE A 63 18.34 -6.85 -23.39
CA ILE A 63 17.52 -8.00 -22.97
C ILE A 63 18.06 -9.30 -23.58
N ILE A 64 18.63 -9.21 -24.77
CA ILE A 64 19.30 -10.31 -25.47
C ILE A 64 20.70 -9.88 -25.91
N ILE A 65 21.55 -10.86 -26.19
CA ILE A 65 22.94 -10.65 -26.61
C ILE A 65 23.09 -11.20 -28.03
N ALA A 66 23.71 -10.40 -28.91
CA ALA A 66 24.11 -10.81 -30.25
C ALA A 66 25.57 -11.27 -30.26
N GLN A 67 25.86 -12.38 -30.92
CA GLN A 67 27.20 -12.96 -31.03
C GLN A 67 27.50 -13.39 -32.48
N GLY A 68 28.74 -13.19 -32.90
CA GLY A 68 29.20 -13.51 -34.26
C GLY A 68 28.79 -12.47 -35.30
N SER A 69 29.17 -12.72 -36.56
CA SER A 69 28.96 -11.80 -37.67
C SER A 69 28.33 -12.42 -38.91
N ASN A 70 28.35 -13.76 -39.07
CA ASN A 70 27.66 -14.42 -40.19
C ASN A 70 27.44 -15.94 -39.97
N PRO A 71 26.23 -16.40 -39.61
CA PRO A 71 25.10 -15.59 -39.15
C PRO A 71 25.32 -15.06 -37.72
N VAL A 72 24.65 -13.95 -37.41
CA VAL A 72 24.56 -13.45 -36.02
C VAL A 72 23.62 -14.37 -35.24
N HIS A 73 24.07 -14.84 -34.09
CA HIS A 73 23.29 -15.67 -33.18
C HIS A 73 22.88 -14.85 -31.96
N TYR A 74 21.67 -15.09 -31.48
CA TYR A 74 21.11 -14.36 -30.35
C TYR A 74 20.91 -15.31 -29.18
N SER A 75 21.19 -14.82 -27.98
CA SER A 75 20.97 -15.54 -26.71
C SER A 75 20.24 -14.62 -25.74
N PRO A 76 19.29 -15.12 -24.93
CA PRO A 76 18.66 -14.30 -23.92
C PRO A 76 19.66 -14.02 -22.80
N LEU A 77 19.47 -12.92 -22.07
CA LEU A 77 20.09 -12.85 -20.76
C LEU A 77 19.51 -13.93 -19.83
N PRO A 78 20.32 -14.44 -18.88
CA PRO A 78 19.79 -15.29 -17.82
C PRO A 78 18.60 -14.60 -17.13
N LEU A 79 17.49 -15.32 -16.96
CA LEU A 79 16.24 -14.73 -16.47
C LEU A 79 16.40 -13.91 -15.17
N LYS A 80 17.20 -14.42 -14.22
CA LYS A 80 17.48 -13.71 -12.96
C LYS A 80 18.18 -12.37 -13.19
N GLU A 81 19.14 -12.34 -14.11
CA GLU A 81 19.90 -11.13 -14.45
C GLU A 81 19.00 -10.12 -15.18
N PHE A 82 18.19 -10.58 -16.14
CA PHE A 82 17.20 -9.76 -16.83
C PHE A 82 16.24 -9.09 -15.83
N ILE A 83 15.60 -9.87 -14.94
CA ILE A 83 14.65 -9.34 -13.96
C ILE A 83 15.34 -8.35 -13.00
N SER A 84 16.56 -8.65 -12.55
CA SER A 84 17.32 -7.76 -11.66
C SER A 84 17.64 -6.42 -12.34
N ARG A 85 18.12 -6.44 -13.58
CA ARG A 85 18.46 -5.23 -14.34
C ARG A 85 17.22 -4.41 -14.67
N TYR A 86 16.14 -5.08 -15.07
CA TYR A 86 14.89 -4.42 -15.41
C TYR A 86 14.28 -3.71 -14.20
N ARG A 87 14.26 -4.37 -13.02
CA ARG A 87 13.83 -3.73 -11.76
C ARG A 87 14.68 -2.49 -11.45
N LYS A 88 16.00 -2.61 -11.53
CA LYS A 88 16.92 -1.50 -11.27
C LYS A 88 16.68 -0.32 -12.21
N LYS A 89 16.52 -0.57 -13.51
CA LYS A 89 16.23 0.46 -14.52
C LYS A 89 14.91 1.18 -14.24
N LEU A 90 13.87 0.42 -13.85
CA LEU A 90 12.59 1.03 -13.47
C LEU A 90 12.71 1.91 -12.23
N GLU A 91 13.40 1.43 -11.20
CA GLU A 91 13.62 2.17 -9.95
C GLU A 91 14.44 3.46 -10.20
N GLU A 92 15.51 3.38 -10.99
CA GLU A 92 16.29 4.55 -11.42
C GLU A 92 15.44 5.55 -12.21
N ASN A 93 14.60 5.08 -13.13
CA ASN A 93 13.70 5.93 -13.91
C ASN A 93 12.64 6.60 -13.03
N LEU A 94 12.05 5.86 -12.09
CA LEU A 94 11.04 6.40 -11.16
C LEU A 94 11.65 7.45 -10.23
N SER A 95 12.83 7.19 -9.68
CA SER A 95 13.56 8.15 -8.85
C SER A 95 13.94 9.40 -9.63
N THR A 96 14.44 9.26 -10.87
CA THR A 96 14.76 10.42 -11.72
C THR A 96 13.51 11.24 -12.04
N LEU A 97 12.40 10.56 -12.35
CA LEU A 97 11.13 11.21 -12.63
C LEU A 97 10.58 11.95 -11.41
N GLU A 98 10.68 11.35 -10.22
CA GLU A 98 10.30 11.99 -8.95
C GLU A 98 11.11 13.26 -8.70
N ASP A 99 12.44 13.21 -8.88
CA ASP A 99 13.31 14.38 -8.74
C ASP A 99 12.95 15.48 -9.75
N GLU A 100 12.85 15.14 -11.04
CA GLU A 100 12.53 16.08 -12.12
C GLU A 100 11.13 16.71 -11.95
N LEU A 101 10.14 15.94 -11.51
CA LEU A 101 8.78 16.43 -11.31
C LEU A 101 8.65 17.24 -10.02
N THR A 102 9.45 16.97 -8.99
CA THR A 102 9.48 17.76 -7.75
C THR A 102 9.93 19.20 -8.03
N ASP A 103 10.90 19.39 -8.94
CA ASP A 103 11.38 20.71 -9.35
C ASP A 103 10.35 21.49 -10.18
N ILE A 104 9.50 20.79 -10.95
CA ILE A 104 8.41 21.39 -11.74
C ILE A 104 7.19 21.67 -10.85
N GLY A 105 6.97 20.81 -9.86
CA GLY A 105 5.84 20.78 -8.97
C GLY A 105 6.07 21.50 -7.64
N GLN A 106 6.50 22.77 -7.66
CA GLN A 106 6.08 23.68 -6.59
C GLN A 106 4.58 23.99 -6.78
N GLN A 107 3.73 22.97 -6.69
CA GLN A 107 2.33 23.24 -6.42
C GLN A 107 2.28 23.93 -5.05
N PRO A 108 1.48 25.00 -4.87
CA PRO A 108 1.20 25.50 -3.54
C PRO A 108 0.76 24.32 -2.66
N ASP A 109 1.01 24.39 -1.35
CA ASP A 109 0.47 23.46 -0.34
C ASP A 109 -1.06 23.39 -0.48
N ILE A 110 -1.56 22.67 -1.48
CA ILE A 110 -2.94 22.23 -1.56
C ILE A 110 -2.90 21.09 -0.58
N ASP A 111 -3.34 21.36 0.64
CA ASP A 111 -3.53 20.33 1.64
C ASP A 111 -4.52 19.29 1.07
N TYR A 112 -4.00 18.28 0.38
CA TYR A 112 -4.83 17.35 -0.35
C TYR A 112 -5.67 16.56 0.66
N MET A 113 -6.97 16.52 0.42
CA MET A 113 -7.88 15.57 1.07
C MET A 113 -8.28 14.56 0.00
N TRP A 114 -7.81 13.34 0.14
CA TRP A 114 -8.15 12.26 -0.78
C TRP A 114 -9.24 11.42 -0.15
N HIS A 115 -10.33 11.25 -0.89
CA HIS A 115 -11.47 10.45 -0.48
C HIS A 115 -11.31 9.02 -0.99
N PHE A 116 -11.54 8.06 -0.11
CA PHE A 116 -11.52 6.63 -0.38
C PHE A 116 -12.91 6.07 -0.07
N GLN A 117 -13.36 5.12 -0.88
CA GLN A 117 -14.63 4.42 -0.69
C GLN A 117 -14.42 2.91 -0.76
N GLY A 118 -15.16 2.20 0.07
CA GLY A 118 -15.10 0.75 0.20
C GLY A 118 -14.02 0.31 1.18
N GLU A 119 -14.34 -0.74 1.93
CA GLU A 119 -13.53 -1.28 3.03
C GLU A 119 -12.10 -1.62 2.61
N GLN A 120 -11.92 -2.33 1.51
CA GLN A 120 -10.59 -2.71 1.02
C GLN A 120 -9.72 -1.50 0.69
N SER A 121 -10.27 -0.51 -0.02
CA SER A 121 -9.55 0.71 -0.40
C SER A 121 -9.13 1.53 0.82
N CYS A 122 -10.02 1.63 1.82
CA CYS A 122 -9.75 2.34 3.06
C CYS A 122 -8.67 1.62 3.89
N LEU A 123 -8.77 0.30 4.05
CA LEU A 123 -7.77 -0.50 4.77
C LEU A 123 -6.41 -0.49 4.07
N ASP A 124 -6.38 -0.59 2.74
CA ASP A 124 -5.14 -0.55 1.97
C ASP A 124 -4.43 0.79 2.15
N LYS A 125 -5.18 1.91 2.18
CA LYS A 125 -4.58 3.21 2.47
C LYS A 125 -4.07 3.34 3.91
N ALA A 126 -4.82 2.82 4.89
CA ALA A 126 -4.35 2.79 6.28
C ALA A 126 -3.05 1.97 6.42
N LYS A 127 -2.97 0.82 5.74
CA LYS A 127 -1.75 -0.02 5.69
C LYS A 127 -0.57 0.72 5.10
N GLU A 128 -0.75 1.37 3.96
CA GLU A 128 0.28 2.15 3.28
C GLU A 128 0.89 3.18 4.26
N ILE A 129 0.05 3.93 4.97
CA ILE A 129 0.50 4.93 5.95
C ILE A 129 1.29 4.31 7.11
N ILE A 130 0.90 3.13 7.58
CA ILE A 130 1.61 2.40 8.65
C ILE A 130 2.93 1.81 8.13
N GLN A 131 2.97 1.37 6.88
CA GLN A 131 4.17 0.84 6.24
C GLN A 131 5.23 1.94 6.04
N ASP A 132 4.78 3.15 5.66
CA ASP A 132 5.66 4.29 5.38
C ASP A 132 6.09 5.05 6.64
N ALA A 133 5.45 4.80 7.79
CA ALA A 133 5.81 5.46 9.04
C ALA A 133 7.25 5.11 9.49
N GLU A 134 8.01 6.14 9.85
CA GLU A 134 9.42 6.05 10.22
C GLU A 134 9.67 6.31 11.72
N LYS A 135 8.89 7.18 12.37
CA LYS A 135 9.18 7.68 13.73
C LYS A 135 8.06 7.37 14.71
N SER A 136 6.82 7.67 14.36
CA SER A 136 5.69 7.53 15.28
C SER A 136 4.36 7.27 14.59
N LEU A 137 3.55 6.43 15.23
CA LEU A 137 2.16 6.19 14.92
C LEU A 137 1.31 6.55 16.14
N LEU A 138 0.30 7.39 15.93
CA LEU A 138 -0.77 7.66 16.90
C LEU A 138 -2.09 7.24 16.25
N MET A 139 -2.82 6.34 16.88
CA MET A 139 -4.00 5.75 16.22
C MET A 139 -5.15 5.46 17.18
N GLU A 140 -6.33 5.37 16.59
CA GLU A 140 -7.52 4.81 17.23
C GLU A 140 -8.16 3.77 16.34
N ILE A 141 -8.53 2.66 16.94
CA ILE A 141 -9.05 1.52 16.17
C ILE A 141 -9.99 0.66 16.99
N TRP A 142 -11.00 0.14 16.31
CA TRP A 142 -11.90 -0.89 16.83
C TRP A 142 -11.38 -2.30 16.54
N GLU A 143 -11.76 -3.25 17.37
CA GLU A 143 -11.33 -4.64 17.25
C GLU A 143 -11.56 -5.24 15.86
N GLU A 144 -12.66 -4.89 15.20
CA GLU A 144 -13.04 -5.44 13.90
C GLU A 144 -12.09 -5.03 12.77
N GLU A 145 -11.59 -3.80 12.78
CA GLU A 145 -10.65 -3.31 11.77
C GLU A 145 -9.18 -3.70 12.06
N LEU A 146 -8.90 -4.17 13.28
CA LEU A 146 -7.53 -4.51 13.71
C LEU A 146 -6.91 -5.62 12.87
N GLU A 147 -7.66 -6.69 12.59
CA GLU A 147 -7.17 -7.82 11.79
C GLU A 147 -6.69 -7.35 10.40
N GLY A 148 -7.30 -6.28 9.90
CA GLY A 148 -6.92 -5.64 8.65
C GLY A 148 -5.48 -5.14 8.66
N ILE A 149 -4.95 -4.60 9.76
CA ILE A 149 -3.68 -3.84 9.78
C ILE A 149 -2.64 -4.36 10.79
N LYS A 150 -2.95 -5.43 11.51
CA LYS A 150 -2.14 -5.95 12.62
C LYS A 150 -0.72 -6.32 12.20
N ASP A 151 -0.57 -6.95 11.04
CA ASP A 151 0.74 -7.36 10.51
C ASP A 151 1.63 -6.14 10.23
N GLU A 152 1.05 -5.04 9.72
CA GLU A 152 1.75 -3.79 9.47
C GLU A 152 2.21 -3.12 10.77
N LEU A 153 1.41 -3.17 11.84
CA LEU A 153 1.79 -2.65 13.15
C LEU A 153 2.98 -3.41 13.75
N ILE A 154 2.98 -4.74 13.65
CA ILE A 154 4.11 -5.58 14.11
C ILE A 154 5.38 -5.23 13.31
N LYS A 155 5.26 -5.07 11.99
CA LYS A 155 6.39 -4.63 11.15
C LYS A 155 6.87 -3.23 11.52
N ALA A 156 5.98 -2.31 11.88
CA ALA A 156 6.34 -0.96 12.29
C ALA A 156 7.10 -0.95 13.62
N GLU A 157 6.65 -1.73 14.61
CA GLU A 157 7.38 -1.91 15.88
C GLU A 157 8.77 -2.51 15.66
N ALA A 158 8.90 -3.50 14.76
CA ALA A 158 10.19 -4.08 14.39
C ALA A 158 11.15 -3.07 13.74
N ARG A 159 10.63 -1.99 13.14
CA ARG A 159 11.42 -0.85 12.63
C ARG A 159 11.74 0.20 13.71
N ASN A 160 11.36 -0.04 14.97
CA ASN A 160 11.45 0.90 16.10
C ASN A 160 10.59 2.17 15.95
N VAL A 161 9.46 2.07 15.24
CA VAL A 161 8.45 3.14 15.21
C VAL A 161 7.74 3.16 16.57
N SER A 162 7.60 4.35 17.17
CA SER A 162 6.86 4.51 18.43
C SER A 162 5.36 4.43 18.15
N ILE A 163 4.65 3.45 18.72
CA ILE A 163 3.22 3.23 18.47
C ILE A 163 2.43 3.56 19.74
N THR A 164 1.42 4.41 19.61
CA THR A 164 0.43 4.71 20.65
C THR A 164 -0.97 4.49 20.09
N THR A 165 -1.76 3.64 20.73
CA THR A 165 -3.05 3.18 20.24
C THR A 165 -4.14 3.37 21.27
N VAL A 166 -5.23 4.04 20.92
CA VAL A 166 -6.51 3.91 21.63
C VAL A 166 -7.28 2.76 21.00
N PHE A 167 -7.64 1.77 21.81
CA PHE A 167 -8.25 0.54 21.33
C PHE A 167 -9.67 0.35 21.89
N TYR A 168 -10.65 0.19 21.00
CA TYR A 168 -12.04 -0.15 21.33
C TYR A 168 -12.28 -1.64 21.06
N GLY A 169 -12.15 -2.45 22.10
CA GLY A 169 -12.31 -3.90 21.96
C GLY A 169 -11.99 -4.66 23.23
N GLU A 170 -12.15 -5.98 23.16
CA GLU A 170 -11.71 -6.88 24.22
C GLU A 170 -10.19 -7.07 24.18
N SER A 171 -9.59 -7.15 25.37
CA SER A 171 -8.14 -7.06 25.60
C SER A 171 -7.32 -7.93 24.64
N THR A 172 -6.72 -7.31 23.61
CA THR A 172 -5.78 -7.94 22.67
C THR A 172 -4.39 -7.35 22.87
N GLU A 173 -3.35 -8.17 22.75
CA GLU A 173 -1.96 -7.71 22.73
C GLU A 173 -1.69 -6.95 21.42
N LEU A 174 -1.37 -5.67 21.56
CA LEU A 174 -0.99 -4.78 20.46
C LEU A 174 0.43 -4.25 20.67
N PRO A 175 1.19 -4.03 19.59
CA PRO A 175 2.48 -3.36 19.63
C PRO A 175 2.41 -1.97 20.27
N GLY A 176 3.46 -1.59 20.99
CA GLY A 176 3.59 -0.26 21.61
C GLY A 176 2.70 0.01 22.83
N GLU A 177 2.36 1.28 23.04
CA GLU A 177 1.55 1.74 24.17
C GLU A 177 0.06 1.70 23.83
N VAL A 178 -0.75 1.06 24.67
CA VAL A 178 -2.16 0.80 24.38
C VAL A 178 -3.07 1.35 25.48
N PHE A 179 -3.99 2.21 25.09
CA PHE A 179 -5.05 2.76 25.93
C PHE A 179 -6.36 2.06 25.60
N TYR A 180 -6.75 1.12 26.45
CA TYR A 180 -8.01 0.40 26.28
C TYR A 180 -9.19 1.30 26.64
N HIS A 181 -10.03 1.61 25.66
CA HIS A 181 -11.24 2.39 25.85
C HIS A 181 -12.39 1.44 26.20
N ARG A 182 -12.51 1.10 27.49
CA ARG A 182 -13.58 0.23 27.99
C ARG A 182 -14.85 1.03 28.24
N LEU A 183 -15.73 1.17 27.25
CA LEU A 183 -17.10 1.63 27.49
C LEU A 183 -18.09 0.51 27.15
N GLU A 184 -18.62 -0.14 28.18
CA GLU A 184 -19.73 -1.08 28.01
C GLU A 184 -20.94 -0.40 27.31
N GLY A 185 -21.43 -1.01 26.22
CA GLY A 185 -22.59 -0.49 25.47
C GLY A 185 -22.25 0.46 24.32
N LEU A 186 -20.97 0.80 24.09
CA LEU A 186 -20.54 1.48 22.87
C LEU A 186 -20.73 0.62 21.62
N SER A 187 -20.66 -0.71 21.73
CA SER A 187 -20.90 -1.61 20.59
C SER A 187 -22.27 -1.41 19.93
N LYS A 188 -23.30 -1.02 20.70
CA LYS A 188 -24.63 -0.67 20.18
C LYS A 188 -24.64 0.68 19.45
N SER A 189 -23.91 1.67 19.95
CA SER A 189 -23.78 2.97 19.28
C SER A 189 -22.87 2.90 18.06
N ALA A 190 -21.82 2.08 18.08
CA ALA A 190 -20.92 1.85 16.96
C ALA A 190 -21.64 1.17 15.78
N THR A 191 -22.59 0.29 16.06
CA THR A 191 -23.50 -0.26 15.03
C THR A 191 -24.48 0.76 14.45
N GLU A 192 -24.74 1.88 15.13
CA GLU A 192 -25.69 2.92 14.68
C GLU A 192 -24.98 4.15 14.05
N GLU A 193 -23.78 4.50 14.53
CA GLU A 193 -23.01 5.70 14.14
C GLU A 193 -21.74 5.38 13.32
N GLY A 194 -21.37 4.11 13.21
CA GLY A 194 -20.13 3.65 12.56
C GLY A 194 -18.95 3.50 13.53
N ARG A 195 -17.99 2.64 13.17
CA ARG A 195 -16.68 2.48 13.80
C ARG A 195 -15.67 3.36 13.09
N TRP A 196 -14.73 3.97 13.79
CA TRP A 196 -13.71 4.80 13.16
C TRP A 196 -12.30 4.19 13.26
N LEU A 197 -11.52 4.38 12.20
CA LEU A 197 -10.09 4.12 12.20
C LEU A 197 -9.37 5.44 11.94
N THR A 198 -8.62 5.92 12.93
CA THR A 198 -7.75 7.08 12.77
C THR A 198 -6.30 6.63 12.82
N VAL A 199 -5.48 7.05 11.85
CA VAL A 199 -4.03 6.80 11.86
C VAL A 199 -3.30 8.11 11.59
N ILE A 200 -2.42 8.49 12.50
CA ILE A 200 -1.53 9.64 12.36
C ILE A 200 -0.09 9.14 12.32
N ALA A 201 0.57 9.27 11.17
CA ALA A 201 1.97 8.91 10.99
C ALA A 201 2.86 10.16 10.93
N ASP A 202 3.95 10.13 11.72
CA ASP A 202 5.06 11.11 11.70
C ASP A 202 4.65 12.58 11.81
N LYS A 203 3.45 12.83 12.37
CA LYS A 203 2.82 14.15 12.51
C LYS A 203 2.62 14.88 11.17
N GLN A 204 2.55 14.13 10.07
CA GLN A 204 2.44 14.67 8.71
C GLN A 204 1.31 14.03 7.91
N ASN A 205 0.97 12.77 8.19
CA ASN A 205 -0.09 12.05 7.49
C ASN A 205 -1.21 11.72 8.45
N CYS A 206 -2.45 12.09 8.11
CA CYS A 206 -3.66 11.67 8.81
C CYS A 206 -4.52 10.84 7.89
N PHE A 207 -5.00 9.71 8.40
CA PHE A 207 -6.10 8.94 7.86
C PHE A 207 -7.23 8.94 8.86
N PHE A 208 -8.46 9.14 8.38
CA PHE A 208 -9.67 9.01 9.17
C PHE A 208 -10.71 8.27 8.33
N GLY A 209 -11.08 7.06 8.75
CA GLY A 209 -12.07 6.23 8.07
C GLY A 209 -13.24 5.89 8.98
N SER A 210 -14.42 5.75 8.38
CA SER A 210 -15.65 5.26 9.00
C SER A 210 -16.02 3.90 8.39
N PHE A 211 -16.30 2.93 9.25
CA PHE A 211 -16.53 1.52 8.95
C PHE A 211 -17.82 1.03 9.62
N GLY A 212 -18.40 -0.05 9.11
CA GLY A 212 -19.57 -0.70 9.74
C GLY A 212 -20.93 0.03 9.60
N SER A 213 -20.97 1.22 8.99
CA SER A 213 -22.21 1.91 8.58
C SER A 213 -22.68 1.43 7.18
N GLU A 214 -23.74 2.03 6.61
CA GLU A 214 -24.21 1.70 5.26
C GLU A 214 -23.12 1.89 4.18
N GLU A 215 -22.17 2.82 4.37
CA GLU A 215 -21.07 3.10 3.45
C GLU A 215 -19.74 3.23 4.21
N THR A 216 -18.72 2.48 3.77
CA THR A 216 -17.35 2.65 4.28
C THR A 216 -16.62 3.70 3.45
N GLU A 217 -16.11 4.73 4.13
CA GLU A 217 -15.39 5.82 3.50
C GLU A 217 -14.24 6.31 4.38
N ALA A 218 -13.24 6.91 3.77
CA ALA A 218 -12.11 7.47 4.49
C ALA A 218 -11.50 8.68 3.79
N ILE A 219 -10.83 9.51 4.58
CA ILE A 219 -10.07 10.65 4.11
C ILE A 219 -8.62 10.47 4.54
N TRP A 220 -7.71 10.65 3.59
CA TRP A 220 -6.30 10.90 3.87
C TRP A 220 -5.99 12.37 3.63
N THR A 221 -5.20 12.97 4.52
CA THR A 221 -4.75 14.36 4.37
C THR A 221 -3.45 14.66 5.10
N GLN A 222 -2.75 15.68 4.60
CA GLN A 222 -1.59 16.31 5.25
C GLN A 222 -1.92 17.70 5.82
N ASN A 223 -3.21 18.10 5.77
CA ASN A 223 -3.67 19.40 6.27
C ASN A 223 -3.34 19.58 7.76
N LYS A 224 -2.59 20.63 8.10
CA LYS A 224 -2.16 20.90 9.48
C LYS A 224 -3.32 21.13 10.46
N ALA A 225 -4.42 21.73 10.03
CA ALA A 225 -5.58 21.95 10.89
C ALA A 225 -6.33 20.63 11.17
N PHE A 226 -6.48 19.78 10.15
CA PHE A 226 -7.06 18.44 10.31
C PHE A 226 -6.18 17.56 11.20
N MET A 227 -4.86 17.57 11.00
CA MET A 227 -3.88 16.89 11.85
C MET A 227 -4.01 17.30 13.33
N LEU A 228 -4.16 18.61 13.59
CA LEU A 228 -4.36 19.13 14.94
C LEU A 228 -5.69 18.62 15.55
N MET A 229 -6.77 18.66 14.76
CA MET A 229 -8.08 18.15 15.16
C MET A 229 -8.02 16.67 15.50
N ALA A 230 -7.53 15.84 14.58
CA ALA A 230 -7.41 14.40 14.77
C ALA A 230 -6.53 14.07 15.99
N LYS A 231 -5.36 14.69 16.13
CA LYS A 231 -4.51 14.49 17.31
C LYS A 231 -5.23 14.88 18.61
N SER A 232 -5.99 15.97 18.61
CA SER A 232 -6.74 16.43 19.79
C SER A 232 -7.84 15.45 20.16
N PHE A 233 -8.53 14.90 19.15
CA PHE A 233 -9.52 13.83 19.33
C PHE A 233 -8.90 12.63 20.07
N ILE A 234 -7.80 12.09 19.54
CA ILE A 234 -7.11 10.95 20.18
C ILE A 234 -6.61 11.27 21.59
N SER A 235 -6.06 12.48 21.77
CA SER A 235 -5.56 12.90 23.07
C SER A 235 -6.68 12.98 24.12
N HIS A 236 -7.87 13.44 23.74
CA HIS A 236 -9.01 13.50 24.64
C HIS A 236 -9.49 12.10 25.03
N ASP A 237 -9.49 11.15 24.11
CA ASP A 237 -9.88 9.76 24.40
C ASP A 237 -8.87 9.06 25.30
N ILE A 238 -7.58 9.33 25.13
CA ILE A 238 -6.54 8.93 26.10
C ILE A 238 -6.85 9.52 27.48
N TYR A 239 -7.14 10.83 27.58
CA TYR A 239 -7.46 11.45 28.87
C TYR A 239 -8.69 10.84 29.52
N ILE A 240 -9.75 10.57 28.74
CA ILE A 240 -10.97 9.93 29.22
C ILE A 240 -10.67 8.50 29.68
N SER A 241 -9.85 7.74 28.96
CA SER A 241 -9.43 6.39 29.36
C SER A 241 -8.68 6.43 30.69
N GLU A 242 -7.70 7.31 30.84
CA GLU A 242 -6.92 7.46 32.08
C GLU A 242 -7.79 7.92 33.27
N ILE A 243 -8.66 8.92 33.05
CA ILE A 243 -9.60 9.38 34.08
C ILE A 243 -10.56 8.26 34.50
N ASN A 244 -11.05 7.44 33.57
CA ASN A 244 -11.92 6.31 33.90
C ASN A 244 -11.18 5.20 34.66
N LYS A 245 -9.88 4.98 34.39
CA LYS A 245 -9.06 4.03 35.16
C LYS A 245 -8.98 4.40 36.63
N GLU A 246 -8.88 5.70 36.95
CA GLU A 246 -8.76 6.18 38.33
C GLU A 246 -10.12 6.45 39.02
N LEU A 247 -11.09 7.01 38.28
CA LEU A 247 -12.32 7.59 38.84
C LEU A 247 -13.62 6.95 38.30
N GLY A 248 -13.53 5.83 37.57
CA GLY A 248 -14.66 5.20 36.88
C GLY A 248 -15.91 5.01 37.75
N GLU A 249 -15.76 4.49 38.98
CA GLU A 249 -16.90 4.29 39.88
C GLU A 249 -17.62 5.59 40.28
N GLU A 250 -16.86 6.68 40.47
CA GLU A 250 -17.42 7.98 40.83
C GLU A 250 -18.13 8.62 39.63
N LEU A 251 -17.55 8.47 38.44
CA LEU A 251 -18.12 8.92 37.19
C LEU A 251 -19.42 8.19 36.89
N ASP A 252 -19.46 6.88 37.07
CA ASP A 252 -20.66 6.07 36.87
C ASP A 252 -21.78 6.44 37.86
N LYS A 253 -21.43 6.67 39.13
CA LYS A 253 -22.40 7.15 40.14
C LYS A 253 -23.02 8.49 39.73
N LYS A 254 -22.20 9.43 39.25
CA LYS A 254 -22.64 10.80 38.93
C LYS A 254 -23.35 10.87 37.58
N PHE A 255 -22.67 10.43 36.52
CA PHE A 255 -23.08 10.59 35.12
C PHE A 255 -23.72 9.33 34.52
N GLY A 256 -23.94 8.28 35.32
CA GLY A 256 -24.41 6.99 34.82
C GLY A 256 -23.27 6.21 34.15
N PRO A 257 -23.45 4.89 33.95
CA PRO A 257 -22.44 4.04 33.32
C PRO A 257 -22.02 4.66 31.98
N ASN A 258 -20.70 4.73 31.76
CA ASN A 258 -20.10 5.19 30.50
C ASN A 258 -20.59 6.60 30.08
N LEU A 259 -20.75 7.49 31.07
CA LEU A 259 -21.22 8.86 30.88
C LEU A 259 -22.59 8.96 30.18
N SER A 260 -23.42 7.91 30.25
CA SER A 260 -24.70 7.81 29.53
C SER A 260 -25.67 8.97 29.79
N LYS A 261 -25.66 9.60 30.98
CA LYS A 261 -26.48 10.79 31.24
C LYS A 261 -25.95 12.05 30.54
N LEU A 262 -24.65 12.15 30.27
CA LEU A 262 -24.07 13.24 29.49
C LEU A 262 -24.33 13.05 28.00
N ARG A 263 -24.18 11.82 27.50
CA ARG A 263 -24.44 11.47 26.09
C ARG A 263 -25.87 11.69 25.62
N ARG A 264 -26.84 11.85 26.54
CA ARG A 264 -28.24 12.16 26.18
C ARG A 264 -28.50 13.66 25.95
N ASN A 265 -27.57 14.52 26.33
CA ASN A 265 -27.75 15.98 26.26
C ASN A 265 -27.19 16.58 24.96
N PHE A 266 -26.58 15.75 24.12
CA PHE A 266 -25.96 16.09 22.84
C PHE A 266 -26.35 15.02 21.83
#